data_AF-A0A7W9ZAT7-F1
#
_entry.id   AF-A0A7W9ZAT7-F1
#
_cell.length_a   1.000
_cell.length_b   1.000
_cell.length_c   1.000
_cell.angle_alpha   90.00
_cell.angle_beta   90.00
_cell.angle_gamma   90.00
#
_symmetry.space_group_name_H-M   'P 1'
#
loop_
_entity.id
_entity.type
_entity.pdbx_description
1 polymer ?
#
loop_
_entity_poly.entity_id
_entity_poly.type
_entity_poly.pdbx_seq_one_letter_code
_entity_poly.pdbx_strand_id
1 'polypeptide(L)'
;MKNEQQQSPAEFREKARLGLRQGDQALAERSYERLLETDPDDLEALQQLASISLARAEASRAIELLTRAHQASPEEPFTLHQLALARMTDGDMQGAVNDLRRGLELKPDMFLARLRLGALLDELGQTHEALVATFNALNTAQAKGRWLNDETTAPELRDAVKRATQFVLAGRRSLFNDILEPLRQRYGASELVRVEQCLAIYLGEQKATLPDSRQQPKFLYFPGVPSQPYYPRERFPWQAELEAHTAAIREELLSVLLQPQDFEPFLQTDSPQDTADLLRSSSAQQAAWDAYFFYRHGERYDAHAARCPQTAALLDALPLARVREHSPETLYSVLRPGTHILPHRGVTNTRLVTHLPLIVPSDCALRVGGEVHEWKEGRCVTFDDTYTHEAWNNSAETRVVLILDTWNPDLSEAERAAVADLVGAIGDFNRASEVPVPKG
;
A
#
# COMPACT_ATOMS: atom_id res chain seq x y z
N MET A 1 -58.75 29.10 16.03
CA MET A 1 -58.42 27.98 16.96
C MET A 1 -59.09 26.70 16.49
N LYS A 2 -58.46 25.97 15.57
CA LYS A 2 -58.78 24.58 15.15
C LYS A 2 -57.79 24.22 14.04
N ASN A 3 -56.68 23.55 14.41
CA ASN A 3 -55.88 22.64 13.56
C ASN A 3 -54.52 22.22 14.16
N GLU A 4 -54.14 22.64 15.37
CA GLU A 4 -52.84 22.24 15.95
C GLU A 4 -52.81 20.82 16.57
N GLN A 5 -53.90 20.05 16.53
CA GLN A 5 -54.02 18.79 17.28
C GLN A 5 -53.95 17.49 16.46
N GLN A 6 -53.52 17.54 15.19
CA GLN A 6 -53.42 16.33 14.35
C GLN A 6 -52.21 16.31 13.42
N GLN A 7 -51.15 17.07 13.71
CA GLN A 7 -49.94 16.96 12.91
C GLN A 7 -49.21 15.66 13.26
N SER A 8 -49.01 14.81 12.26
CA SER A 8 -48.28 13.54 12.44
C SER A 8 -46.77 13.78 12.63
N PRO A 9 -46.02 12.86 13.26
CA PRO A 9 -44.55 12.93 13.34
C PRO A 9 -43.89 13.17 11.97
N ALA A 10 -44.46 12.58 10.90
CA ALA A 10 -43.99 12.79 9.53
C ALA A 10 -44.15 14.25 9.05
N GLU A 11 -45.22 14.95 9.44
CA GLU A 11 -45.43 16.35 9.09
C GLU A 11 -44.42 17.27 9.80
N PHE A 12 -44.13 17.00 11.08
CA PHE A 12 -43.10 17.75 11.80
C PHE A 12 -41.73 17.57 11.16
N ARG A 13 -41.38 16.33 10.77
CA ARG A 13 -40.13 16.04 10.05
C ARG A 13 -40.02 16.80 8.73
N GLU A 14 -41.06 16.76 7.89
CA GLU A 14 -41.03 17.46 6.59
C GLU A 14 -40.97 18.98 6.75
N LYS A 15 -41.68 19.53 7.74
CA LYS A 15 -41.61 20.96 8.07
C LYS A 15 -40.22 21.35 8.56
N ALA A 16 -39.58 20.50 9.37
CA ALA A 16 -38.24 20.73 9.88
C ALA A 16 -37.19 20.74 8.74
N ARG A 17 -37.25 19.74 7.86
CA ARG A 17 -36.41 19.66 6.65
C ARG A 17 -36.63 20.85 5.71
N LEU A 18 -37.86 21.33 5.57
CA LEU A 18 -38.16 22.54 4.80
C LEU A 18 -37.48 23.77 5.41
N GLY A 19 -37.56 23.95 6.73
CA GLY A 19 -36.86 25.03 7.44
C GLY A 19 -35.36 25.01 7.17
N LEU A 20 -34.71 23.84 7.27
CA LEU A 20 -33.28 23.69 6.94
C LEU A 20 -32.97 24.09 5.48
N ARG A 21 -33.78 23.66 4.52
CA ARG A 21 -33.60 24.02 3.08
C ARG A 21 -33.75 25.52 2.83
N GLN A 22 -34.59 26.21 3.60
CA GLN A 22 -34.85 27.64 3.47
C GLN A 22 -33.88 28.50 4.31
N GLY A 23 -33.03 27.88 5.13
CA GLY A 23 -32.19 28.59 6.11
C GLY A 23 -32.95 29.11 7.33
N ASP A 24 -34.23 28.75 7.48
CA ASP A 24 -35.03 29.08 8.67
C ASP A 24 -34.76 28.06 9.78
N GLN A 25 -33.66 28.30 10.50
CA GLN A 25 -33.25 27.48 11.63
C GLN A 25 -34.28 27.46 12.76
N ALA A 26 -35.03 28.56 12.98
CA ALA A 26 -36.02 28.63 14.04
C ALA A 26 -37.23 27.74 13.74
N LEU A 27 -37.66 27.70 12.47
CA LEU A 27 -38.68 26.76 12.01
C LEU A 27 -38.21 25.31 12.14
N ALA A 28 -36.97 25.03 11.74
CA ALA A 28 -36.38 23.69 11.84
C ALA A 28 -36.33 23.21 13.30
N GLU A 29 -35.77 24.02 14.20
CA GLU A 29 -35.64 23.73 15.63
C GLU A 29 -37.01 23.45 16.26
N ARG A 30 -37.97 24.36 16.13
CA ARG A 30 -39.32 24.17 16.70
C ARG A 30 -40.02 22.93 16.15
N SER A 31 -39.80 22.61 14.88
CA SER A 31 -40.44 21.43 14.26
C SER A 31 -39.79 20.13 14.73
N TYR A 32 -38.47 20.09 14.89
CA TYR A 32 -37.78 18.93 15.48
C TYR A 32 -38.07 18.77 16.99
N GLU A 33 -38.20 19.86 17.75
CA GLU A 33 -38.63 19.80 19.16
C GLU A 33 -40.03 19.20 19.30
N ARG A 34 -40.97 19.60 18.44
CA ARG A 34 -42.31 18.98 18.36
C ARG A 34 -42.28 17.51 17.96
N LEU A 35 -41.36 17.12 17.08
CA LEU A 35 -41.16 15.73 16.73
C LEU A 35 -40.69 14.92 17.95
N LEU A 36 -39.74 15.44 18.73
CA LEU A 36 -39.24 14.80 19.95
C LEU A 36 -40.28 14.73 21.09
N GLU A 37 -41.29 15.59 21.11
CA GLU A 37 -42.44 15.44 22.02
C GLU A 37 -43.24 14.16 21.72
N THR A 38 -43.28 13.73 20.46
CA THR A 38 -44.00 12.53 20.01
C THR A 38 -43.14 11.29 19.94
N ASP A 39 -41.87 11.43 19.57
CA ASP A 39 -40.87 10.37 19.43
C ASP A 39 -39.53 10.84 20.05
N PRO A 40 -39.32 10.62 21.36
CA PRO A 40 -38.18 11.16 22.09
C PRO A 40 -36.80 10.67 21.61
N ASP A 41 -36.76 9.57 20.87
CA ASP A 41 -35.54 8.90 20.43
C ASP A 41 -35.34 9.01 18.91
N ASP A 42 -36.08 9.90 18.23
CA ASP A 42 -35.92 10.16 16.80
C ASP A 42 -34.49 10.67 16.49
N LEU A 43 -33.72 9.79 15.85
CA LEU A 43 -32.30 10.02 15.56
C LEU A 43 -32.04 11.27 14.73
N GLU A 44 -32.86 11.50 13.69
CA GLU A 44 -32.70 12.66 12.81
C GLU A 44 -32.95 13.97 13.58
N ALA A 45 -34.02 14.03 14.37
CA ALA A 45 -34.33 15.21 15.18
C ALA A 45 -33.23 15.52 16.19
N LEU A 46 -32.73 14.50 16.91
CA LEU A 46 -31.65 14.68 17.88
C LEU A 46 -30.36 15.18 17.20
N GLN A 47 -29.95 14.57 16.08
CA GLN A 47 -28.74 14.97 15.33
C GLN A 47 -28.86 16.40 14.77
N GLN A 48 -30.02 16.77 14.23
CA GLN A 48 -30.22 18.08 13.62
C GLN A 48 -30.31 19.20 14.68
N LEU A 49 -30.98 18.95 15.80
CA LEU A 49 -30.99 19.89 16.93
C LEU A 49 -29.60 20.06 17.54
N ALA A 50 -28.81 18.98 17.62
CA ALA A 50 -27.42 19.07 18.05
C ALA A 50 -26.57 19.89 17.08
N SER A 51 -26.75 19.71 15.77
CA SER A 51 -26.07 20.52 14.75
C SER A 51 -26.42 22.02 14.85
N ILE A 52 -27.68 22.34 15.13
CA ILE A 52 -28.12 23.73 15.38
C ILE A 52 -27.47 24.27 16.66
N SER A 53 -27.43 23.47 17.73
CA SER A 53 -26.80 23.83 19.00
C SER A 53 -25.29 24.10 18.83
N LEU A 54 -24.59 23.27 18.05
CA LEU A 54 -23.17 23.48 17.73
C LEU A 54 -22.93 24.77 16.94
N ALA A 55 -23.79 25.10 15.98
CA ALA A 55 -23.70 26.35 15.23
C ALA A 55 -23.88 27.59 16.13
N ARG A 56 -24.54 27.44 17.29
CA ARG A 56 -24.72 28.46 18.32
C ARG A 56 -23.67 28.39 19.45
N ALA A 57 -22.67 27.52 19.33
CA ALA A 57 -21.67 27.23 20.37
C ALA A 57 -22.28 26.73 21.71
N GLU A 58 -23.46 26.12 21.67
CA GLU A 58 -24.14 25.50 22.82
C GLU A 58 -23.65 24.05 23.01
N ALA A 59 -22.36 23.88 23.32
CA ALA A 59 -21.70 22.57 23.33
C ALA A 59 -22.37 21.57 24.29
N SER A 60 -22.73 21.98 25.51
CA SER A 60 -23.35 21.10 26.49
C SER A 60 -24.72 20.57 26.03
N ARG A 61 -25.54 21.41 25.38
CA ARG A 61 -26.84 21.00 24.80
C ARG A 61 -26.63 20.01 23.65
N ALA A 62 -25.64 20.27 22.79
CA ALA A 62 -25.30 19.37 21.70
C ALA A 62 -24.84 17.99 22.22
N ILE A 63 -23.99 17.94 23.25
CA ILE A 63 -23.53 16.70 23.89
C ILE A 63 -24.71 15.91 24.45
N GLU A 64 -25.65 16.56 25.13
CA GLU A 64 -26.84 15.88 25.68
C GLU A 64 -27.68 15.22 24.58
N LEU A 65 -28.01 15.99 23.53
CA LEU A 65 -28.79 15.50 22.39
C LEU A 65 -28.09 14.35 21.66
N LEU A 66 -26.78 14.45 21.44
CA LEU A 66 -25.99 13.43 20.75
C LEU A 66 -25.76 12.19 21.61
N THR A 67 -25.68 12.34 22.93
CA THR A 67 -25.62 11.20 23.86
C THR A 67 -26.92 10.40 23.80
N ARG A 68 -28.08 11.07 23.79
CA ARG A 68 -29.38 10.42 23.57
C ARG A 68 -29.46 9.75 22.21
N ALA A 69 -29.02 10.43 21.15
CA ALA A 69 -28.98 9.87 19.79
C ALA A 69 -28.13 8.59 19.74
N HIS A 70 -26.98 8.59 20.41
CA HIS A 70 -26.10 7.43 20.47
C HIS A 70 -26.71 6.29 21.29
N GLN A 71 -27.43 6.57 22.38
CA GLN A 71 -28.16 5.55 23.14
C GLN A 71 -29.28 4.91 22.32
N ALA A 72 -30.01 5.71 21.53
CA ALA A 72 -31.06 5.23 20.64
C ALA A 72 -30.52 4.42 19.45
N SER A 73 -29.32 4.75 18.96
CA SER A 73 -28.67 4.05 17.84
C SER A 73 -27.15 3.91 18.06
N PRO A 74 -26.72 2.91 18.85
CA PRO A 74 -25.30 2.74 19.23
C PRO A 74 -24.35 2.42 18.07
N GLU A 75 -24.88 1.91 16.96
CA GLU A 75 -24.10 1.54 15.78
C GLU A 75 -24.03 2.66 14.72
N GLU A 76 -24.57 3.85 15.00
CA GLU A 76 -24.53 4.96 14.05
C GLU A 76 -23.23 5.78 14.17
N PRO A 77 -22.28 5.66 13.23
CA PRO A 77 -20.95 6.26 13.34
C PRO A 77 -20.96 7.78 13.18
N PHE A 78 -21.94 8.35 12.46
CA PHE A 78 -22.04 9.79 12.27
C PHE A 78 -22.40 10.53 13.56
N THR A 79 -23.21 9.92 14.44
CA THR A 79 -23.52 10.46 15.77
C THR A 79 -22.26 10.60 16.62
N LEU A 80 -21.37 9.61 16.59
CA LEU A 80 -20.09 9.67 17.31
C LEU A 80 -19.16 10.77 16.74
N HIS A 81 -19.14 10.93 15.43
CA HIS A 81 -18.40 12.04 14.81
C HIS A 81 -18.94 13.41 15.24
N GLN A 82 -20.27 13.59 15.30
CA GLN A 82 -20.87 14.81 15.82
C GLN A 82 -20.62 15.01 17.32
N LEU A 83 -20.64 13.94 18.12
CA LEU A 83 -20.37 13.99 19.56
C LEU A 83 -18.94 14.44 19.82
N ALA A 84 -17.98 13.94 19.02
CA ALA A 84 -16.62 14.41 19.04
C ALA A 84 -16.53 15.92 18.76
N LEU A 85 -17.24 16.45 17.75
CA LEU A 85 -17.25 17.90 17.48
C LEU A 85 -17.79 18.71 18.66
N ALA A 86 -18.82 18.19 19.33
CA ALA A 86 -19.40 18.84 20.49
C ALA A 86 -18.43 18.84 21.68
N ARG A 87 -17.77 17.72 21.95
CA ARG A 87 -16.72 17.61 22.98
C ARG A 87 -15.49 18.46 22.68
N MET A 88 -15.08 18.57 21.41
CA MET A 88 -14.02 19.50 21.00
C MET A 88 -14.38 20.96 21.31
N THR A 89 -15.64 21.34 21.08
CA THR A 89 -16.13 22.70 21.37
C THR A 89 -16.21 22.95 22.89
N ASP A 90 -16.52 21.91 23.67
CA ASP A 90 -16.56 21.94 25.13
C ASP A 90 -15.15 21.89 25.78
N GLY A 91 -14.13 21.47 25.04
CA GLY A 91 -12.74 21.32 25.50
C GLY A 91 -12.38 19.91 25.98
N ASP A 92 -13.28 18.93 25.91
CA ASP A 92 -13.02 17.52 26.20
C ASP A 92 -12.35 16.82 25.02
N MET A 93 -11.06 17.11 24.84
CA MET A 93 -10.27 16.56 23.72
C MET A 93 -10.13 15.03 23.80
N GLN A 94 -9.98 14.46 25.00
CA GLN A 94 -9.82 13.02 25.16
C GLN A 94 -11.12 12.27 24.88
N GLY A 95 -12.27 12.80 25.33
CA GLY A 95 -13.57 12.25 24.99
C GLY A 95 -13.85 12.31 23.49
N ALA A 96 -13.44 13.40 22.81
CA ALA A 96 -13.56 13.50 21.36
C ALA A 96 -12.71 12.47 20.61
N VAL A 97 -11.47 12.22 21.05
CA VAL A 97 -10.61 11.16 20.48
C VAL A 97 -11.27 9.78 20.62
N ASN A 98 -11.84 9.48 21.78
CA ASN A 98 -12.51 8.20 22.03
C ASN A 98 -13.71 7.99 21.11
N ASP A 99 -14.55 9.03 20.94
CA ASP A 99 -15.71 8.95 20.03
C ASP A 99 -15.28 8.77 18.57
N LEU A 100 -14.24 9.49 18.13
CA LEU A 100 -13.74 9.37 16.76
C LEU A 100 -13.18 7.97 16.48
N ARG A 101 -12.39 7.41 17.41
CA ARG A 101 -11.88 6.04 17.29
C ARG A 101 -13.03 5.04 17.19
N ARG A 102 -14.04 5.15 18.07
CA ARG A 102 -15.22 4.28 18.02
C ARG A 102 -16.02 4.43 16.73
N GLY A 103 -16.19 5.65 16.23
CA GLY A 103 -16.84 5.92 14.95
C GLY A 103 -16.10 5.28 13.76
N LEU A 104 -14.76 5.31 13.79
CA LEU A 104 -13.91 4.71 12.77
C LEU A 104 -13.86 3.18 12.84
N GLU A 105 -14.03 2.58 14.02
CA GLU A 105 -14.23 1.12 14.16
C GLU A 105 -15.53 0.67 13.46
N LEU A 106 -16.61 1.43 13.63
CA LEU A 106 -17.90 1.14 13.00
C LEU A 106 -17.88 1.44 11.49
N LYS A 107 -17.17 2.50 11.09
CA LYS A 107 -17.08 2.93 9.69
C LYS A 107 -15.69 3.47 9.35
N PRO A 108 -14.76 2.60 8.90
CA PRO A 108 -13.37 2.96 8.64
C PRO A 108 -13.16 4.02 7.54
N ASP A 109 -14.13 4.18 6.63
CA ASP A 109 -14.00 5.01 5.44
C ASP A 109 -14.37 6.50 5.64
N MET A 110 -14.67 6.90 6.88
CA MET A 110 -14.97 8.28 7.29
C MET A 110 -13.71 9.15 7.39
N PHE A 111 -13.08 9.43 6.25
CA PHE A 111 -11.84 10.20 6.15
C PHE A 111 -11.91 11.59 6.80
N LEU A 112 -13.07 12.25 6.88
CA LEU A 112 -13.22 13.52 7.61
C LEU A 112 -13.14 13.35 9.13
N ALA A 113 -13.71 12.27 9.68
CA ALA A 113 -13.57 11.95 11.10
C ALA A 113 -12.11 11.60 11.41
N ARG A 114 -11.45 10.86 10.52
CA ARG A 114 -10.03 10.51 10.67
C ARG A 114 -9.09 11.71 10.57
N LEU A 115 -9.38 12.67 9.69
CA LEU A 115 -8.64 13.94 9.62
C LEU A 115 -8.72 14.71 10.95
N ARG A 116 -9.90 14.75 11.58
CA ARG A 116 -10.10 15.40 12.88
C ARG A 116 -9.40 14.65 14.01
N LEU A 117 -9.41 13.33 13.96
CA LEU A 117 -8.64 12.50 14.90
C LEU A 117 -7.15 12.84 14.78
N GLY A 118 -6.61 12.91 13.56
CA GLY A 118 -5.23 13.32 13.32
C GLY A 118 -4.89 14.69 13.93
N ALA A 119 -5.75 15.69 13.72
CA ALA A 119 -5.55 17.02 14.30
C ALA A 119 -5.57 17.01 15.85
N LEU A 120 -6.51 16.28 16.46
CA LEU A 120 -6.59 16.17 17.92
C LEU A 120 -5.41 15.43 18.53
N LEU A 121 -4.95 14.35 17.89
CA LEU A 121 -3.77 13.62 18.33
C LEU A 121 -2.52 14.51 18.31
N ASP A 122 -2.40 15.39 17.31
CA ASP A 122 -1.28 16.33 17.22
C ASP A 122 -1.34 17.36 18.36
N GLU A 123 -2.53 17.93 18.65
CA GLU A 123 -2.74 18.83 19.78
C GLU A 123 -2.43 18.18 21.14
N LEU A 124 -2.65 16.87 21.27
CA LEU A 124 -2.33 16.08 22.46
C LEU A 124 -0.85 15.62 22.51
N GLY A 125 -0.02 15.99 21.54
CA GLY A 125 1.40 15.61 21.47
C GLY A 125 1.64 14.16 21.01
N GLN A 126 0.63 13.47 20.52
CA GLN A 126 0.71 12.11 19.97
C GLN A 126 1.08 12.16 18.48
N THR A 127 2.20 12.82 18.16
CA THR A 127 2.57 13.22 16.79
C THR A 127 2.68 12.04 15.81
N HIS A 128 3.17 10.88 16.23
CA HIS A 128 3.26 9.71 15.35
C HIS A 128 1.88 9.17 14.96
N GLU A 129 0.98 8.99 15.93
CA GLU A 129 -0.40 8.57 15.67
C GLU A 129 -1.15 9.61 14.84
N ALA A 130 -0.91 10.90 15.09
CA ALA A 130 -1.46 11.99 14.31
C ALA A 130 -1.03 11.92 12.84
N LEU A 131 0.25 11.67 12.58
CA LEU A 131 0.81 11.53 11.24
C LEU A 131 0.15 10.37 10.48
N VAL A 132 0.04 9.22 11.14
CA VAL A 132 -0.58 8.00 10.59
C VAL A 132 -2.06 8.24 10.26
N ALA A 133 -2.84 8.78 11.21
CA ALA A 133 -4.26 9.05 11.01
C ALA A 133 -4.52 10.08 9.90
N THR A 134 -3.70 11.14 9.86
CA THR A 134 -3.81 12.21 8.85
C THR A 134 -3.42 11.71 7.47
N PHE A 135 -2.36 10.89 7.36
CA PHE A 135 -1.95 10.29 6.09
C PHE A 135 -3.04 9.35 5.55
N ASN A 136 -3.61 8.49 6.39
CA ASN A 136 -4.74 7.65 5.99
C ASN A 136 -5.92 8.50 5.48
N ALA A 137 -6.32 9.51 6.25
CA ALA A 137 -7.43 10.39 5.90
C ALA A 137 -7.27 11.01 4.51
N LEU A 138 -6.07 11.55 4.21
CA LEU A 138 -5.77 12.12 2.89
C LEU A 138 -5.83 11.05 1.80
N ASN A 139 -5.20 9.89 1.98
CA ASN A 139 -5.19 8.82 0.98
C ASN A 139 -6.61 8.30 0.68
N THR A 140 -7.42 8.01 1.70
CA THR A 140 -8.78 7.52 1.52
C THR A 140 -9.68 8.55 0.83
N ALA A 141 -9.52 9.84 1.14
CA ALA A 141 -10.25 10.90 0.46
C ALA A 141 -9.84 11.03 -1.02
N GLN A 142 -8.54 11.02 -1.30
CA GLN A 142 -7.99 11.17 -2.66
C GLN A 142 -8.34 9.97 -3.55
N ALA A 143 -8.33 8.75 -3.01
CA ALA A 143 -8.81 7.56 -3.70
C ALA A 143 -10.29 7.67 -4.13
N LYS A 144 -11.08 8.49 -3.43
CA LYS A 144 -12.49 8.81 -3.76
C LYS A 144 -12.65 10.09 -4.59
N GLY A 145 -11.56 10.64 -5.13
CA GLY A 145 -11.58 11.88 -5.93
C GLY A 145 -11.84 13.15 -5.12
N ARG A 146 -11.61 13.13 -3.80
CA ARG A 146 -11.80 14.27 -2.89
C ARG A 146 -10.45 14.81 -2.45
N TRP A 147 -10.40 16.09 -2.09
CA TRP A 147 -9.20 16.70 -1.51
C TRP A 147 -7.96 16.68 -2.44
N LEU A 148 -8.17 16.63 -3.75
CA LEU A 148 -7.10 16.69 -4.75
C LEU A 148 -6.66 18.15 -5.01
N ASN A 149 -7.61 19.08 -4.90
CA ASN A 149 -7.44 20.50 -5.17
C ASN A 149 -8.63 21.28 -4.58
N ASP A 150 -8.65 22.61 -4.74
CA ASP A 150 -9.73 23.47 -4.22
C ASP A 150 -11.10 23.19 -4.89
N GLU A 151 -11.14 22.59 -6.08
CA GLU A 151 -12.38 22.20 -6.80
C GLU A 151 -13.04 20.96 -6.19
N THR A 152 -12.22 20.01 -5.70
CA THR A 152 -12.67 18.75 -5.09
C THR A 152 -12.76 18.83 -3.56
N THR A 153 -12.53 20.02 -2.99
CA THR A 153 -12.52 20.30 -1.55
C THR A 153 -13.57 21.35 -1.18
N ALA A 154 -14.45 20.99 -0.24
CA ALA A 154 -15.45 21.93 0.29
C ALA A 154 -14.76 23.18 0.85
N PRO A 155 -15.26 24.40 0.59
CA PRO A 155 -14.59 25.65 0.97
C PRO A 155 -14.14 25.70 2.44
N GLU A 156 -14.99 25.23 3.35
CA GLU A 156 -14.76 25.18 4.79
C GLU A 156 -13.66 24.20 5.24
N LEU A 157 -13.26 23.26 4.36
CA LEU A 157 -12.22 22.28 4.62
C LEU A 157 -10.88 22.61 3.96
N ARG A 158 -10.83 23.58 3.02
CA ARG A 158 -9.63 23.83 2.20
C ARG A 158 -8.39 24.10 3.03
N ASP A 159 -8.49 24.98 4.02
CA ASP A 159 -7.32 25.32 4.86
C ASP A 159 -6.90 24.16 5.76
N ALA A 160 -7.87 23.40 6.29
CA ALA A 160 -7.59 22.22 7.10
C ALA A 160 -6.87 21.14 6.28
N VAL A 161 -7.34 20.87 5.05
CA VAL A 161 -6.72 19.92 4.12
C VAL A 161 -5.33 20.37 3.69
N LYS A 162 -5.12 21.67 3.44
CA LYS A 162 -3.79 22.23 3.11
C LYS A 162 -2.81 22.05 4.27
N ARG A 163 -3.22 22.38 5.51
CA ARG A 163 -2.41 22.15 6.72
C ARG A 163 -2.10 20.68 6.93
N ALA A 164 -3.10 19.81 6.79
CA ALA A 164 -2.91 18.36 6.92
C ALA A 164 -1.94 17.79 5.89
N THR A 165 -2.03 18.25 4.63
CA THR A 165 -1.09 17.88 3.58
C THR A 165 0.34 18.30 3.95
N GLN A 166 0.53 19.55 4.41
CA GLN A 166 1.84 20.04 4.84
C GLN A 166 2.39 19.26 6.04
N PHE A 167 1.54 18.99 7.04
CA PHE A 167 1.89 18.19 8.21
C PHE A 167 2.37 16.79 7.82
N VAL A 168 1.64 16.12 6.91
CA VAL A 168 2.01 14.79 6.42
C VAL A 168 3.33 14.81 5.64
N LEU A 169 3.54 15.80 4.77
CA LEU A 169 4.78 15.93 4.00
C LEU A 169 5.98 16.13 4.94
N ALA A 170 5.87 17.07 5.88
CA ALA A 170 6.94 17.36 6.85
C ALA A 170 7.19 16.17 7.79
N GLY A 171 6.12 15.55 8.31
CA GLY A 171 6.21 14.43 9.23
C GLY A 171 6.85 13.19 8.60
N ARG A 172 6.47 12.84 7.35
CA ARG A 172 7.10 11.72 6.62
C ARG A 172 8.56 12.02 6.30
N ARG A 173 8.90 13.26 5.91
CA ARG A 173 10.29 13.65 5.71
C ARG A 173 11.12 13.52 6.98
N SER A 174 10.61 14.00 8.11
CA SER A 174 11.29 13.86 9.41
C SER A 174 11.47 12.39 9.77
N LEU A 175 10.39 11.59 9.69
CA LEU A 175 10.40 10.17 10.03
C LEU A 175 11.49 9.42 9.26
N PHE A 176 11.58 9.59 7.93
CA PHE A 176 12.58 8.89 7.14
C PHE A 176 13.97 9.49 7.26
N ASN A 177 14.10 10.78 7.59
CA ASN A 177 15.39 11.37 7.93
C ASN A 177 15.99 10.77 9.22
N ASP A 178 15.16 10.46 10.21
CA ASP A 178 15.58 9.84 11.46
C ASP A 178 16.12 8.41 11.21
N ILE A 179 15.55 7.69 10.23
CA ILE A 179 16.04 6.38 9.79
C ILE A 179 17.43 6.49 9.15
N LEU A 180 17.69 7.56 8.40
CA LEU A 180 18.98 7.76 7.71
C LEU A 180 20.08 8.29 8.62
N GLU A 181 19.74 8.90 9.75
CA GLU A 181 20.71 9.58 10.61
C GLU A 181 21.82 8.66 11.15
N PRO A 182 21.53 7.45 11.67
CA PRO A 182 22.57 6.50 12.06
C PRO A 182 23.51 6.11 10.90
N LEU A 183 22.99 6.05 9.67
CA LEU A 183 23.76 5.72 8.49
C LEU A 183 24.63 6.89 8.04
N ARG A 184 24.15 8.14 8.16
CA ARG A 184 24.96 9.36 7.94
C ARG A 184 26.13 9.40 8.92
N GLN A 185 25.92 9.02 10.18
CA GLN A 185 26.99 8.96 11.18
C GLN A 185 27.99 7.84 10.90
N ARG A 186 27.52 6.69 10.42
CA ARG A 186 28.36 5.52 10.12
C ARG A 186 29.20 5.68 8.84
N TYR A 187 28.59 6.12 7.74
CA TYR A 187 29.21 6.14 6.41
C TYR A 187 29.63 7.55 5.95
N GLY A 188 29.07 8.59 6.56
CA GLY A 188 29.24 9.98 6.13
C GLY A 188 28.14 10.43 5.16
N ALA A 189 27.71 11.69 5.29
CA ALA A 189 26.62 12.25 4.47
C ALA A 189 26.91 12.25 2.97
N SER A 190 28.19 12.32 2.55
CA SER A 190 28.58 12.27 1.14
C SER A 190 28.24 10.92 0.47
N GLU A 191 28.21 9.83 1.24
CA GLU A 191 27.91 8.49 0.73
C GLU A 191 26.41 8.26 0.50
N LEU A 192 25.56 9.15 1.03
CA LEU A 192 24.09 9.01 0.97
C LEU A 192 23.43 10.04 0.03
N VAL A 193 24.19 10.77 -0.77
CA VAL A 193 23.63 11.81 -1.67
C VAL A 193 22.55 11.25 -2.62
N ARG A 194 22.79 10.07 -3.22
CA ARG A 194 21.78 9.43 -4.09
C ARG A 194 20.59 8.89 -3.31
N VAL A 195 20.79 8.49 -2.05
CA VAL A 195 19.71 8.08 -1.13
C VAL A 195 18.80 9.25 -0.79
N GLU A 196 19.35 10.42 -0.48
CA GLU A 196 18.58 11.64 -0.24
C GLU A 196 17.75 12.03 -1.46
N GLN A 197 18.32 11.92 -2.67
CA GLN A 197 17.60 12.14 -3.92
C GLN A 197 16.49 11.10 -4.13
N CYS A 198 16.77 9.82 -3.85
CA CYS A 198 15.78 8.74 -3.90
C CYS A 198 14.60 9.03 -2.95
N LEU A 199 14.88 9.44 -1.71
CA LEU A 199 13.87 9.79 -0.72
C LEU A 199 13.06 11.02 -1.15
N ALA A 200 13.70 12.07 -1.68
CA ALA A 200 13.01 13.25 -2.19
C ALA A 200 12.08 12.91 -3.37
N ILE A 201 12.49 11.98 -4.24
CA ILE A 201 11.65 11.48 -5.33
C ILE A 201 10.45 10.70 -4.76
N TYR A 202 10.69 9.79 -3.83
CA TYR A 202 9.65 9.00 -3.18
C TYR A 202 8.60 9.87 -2.44
N LEU A 203 9.04 10.94 -1.80
CA LEU A 203 8.18 11.89 -1.10
C LEU A 203 7.49 12.90 -2.03
N GLY A 204 7.80 12.89 -3.33
CA GLY A 204 7.22 13.81 -4.31
C GLY A 204 7.79 15.23 -4.28
N GLU A 205 8.88 15.45 -3.56
CA GLU A 205 9.57 16.75 -3.47
C GLU A 205 10.39 17.03 -4.74
N GLN A 206 10.85 15.97 -5.40
CA GLN A 206 11.60 16.02 -6.65
C GLN A 206 10.98 15.10 -7.69
N LYS A 207 10.87 15.55 -8.94
CA LYS A 207 10.45 14.69 -10.04
C LYS A 207 11.58 13.74 -10.43
N ALA A 208 11.27 12.45 -10.58
CA ALA A 208 12.21 11.48 -11.14
C ALA A 208 12.59 11.86 -12.58
N THR A 209 13.89 11.85 -12.87
CA THR A 209 14.42 11.99 -14.24
C THR A 209 14.94 10.63 -14.67
N LEU A 210 14.14 9.93 -15.47
CA LEU A 210 14.44 8.59 -15.97
C LEU A 210 15.32 8.71 -17.24
N PRO A 211 16.55 8.15 -17.25
CA PRO A 211 17.40 8.15 -18.44
C PRO A 211 16.76 7.42 -19.63
N ASP A 212 16.00 6.37 -19.34
CA ASP A 212 15.23 5.60 -20.32
C ASP A 212 13.75 5.60 -19.90
N SER A 213 12.88 6.13 -20.76
CA SER A 213 11.44 6.23 -20.48
C SER A 213 10.72 4.88 -20.46
N ARG A 214 11.36 3.81 -20.93
CA ARG A 214 10.82 2.44 -20.85
C ARG A 214 10.97 1.82 -19.45
N GLN A 215 11.92 2.31 -18.64
CA GLN A 215 12.09 1.90 -17.25
C GLN A 215 11.06 2.62 -16.39
N GLN A 216 10.16 1.90 -15.74
CA GLN A 216 9.07 2.51 -14.97
C GLN A 216 8.77 1.69 -13.70
N PRO A 217 9.58 1.85 -12.64
CA PRO A 217 9.35 1.16 -11.37
C PRO A 217 7.99 1.53 -10.77
N LYS A 218 7.30 0.54 -10.18
CA LYS A 218 5.99 0.75 -9.53
C LYS A 218 6.06 1.46 -8.18
N PHE A 219 7.19 1.42 -7.48
CA PHE A 219 7.32 1.90 -6.09
C PHE A 219 8.50 2.86 -5.90
N LEU A 220 9.73 2.35 -5.96
CA LEU A 220 10.92 3.12 -5.59
C LEU A 220 11.89 3.23 -6.76
N TYR A 221 12.17 4.47 -7.19
CA TYR A 221 13.21 4.77 -8.16
C TYR A 221 14.46 5.30 -7.46
N PHE A 222 15.59 4.66 -7.71
CA PHE A 222 16.91 5.08 -7.24
C PHE A 222 17.68 5.77 -8.38
N PRO A 223 18.06 7.04 -8.22
CA PRO A 223 18.72 7.79 -9.29
C PRO A 223 20.20 7.40 -9.46
N GLY A 224 20.73 7.58 -10.66
CA GLY A 224 22.16 7.47 -10.93
C GLY A 224 22.72 6.05 -11.01
N VAL A 225 21.87 5.02 -11.02
CA VAL A 225 22.23 3.68 -11.51
C VAL A 225 21.99 3.59 -13.02
N PRO A 226 22.75 2.78 -13.77
CA PRO A 226 22.52 2.56 -15.20
C PRO A 226 21.08 2.10 -15.48
N SER A 227 20.46 2.63 -16.54
CA SER A 227 19.15 2.18 -17.02
C SER A 227 19.34 1.36 -18.29
N GLN A 228 19.22 0.04 -18.17
CA GLN A 228 19.31 -0.89 -19.29
C GLN A 228 18.47 -2.14 -19.01
N PRO A 229 17.83 -2.75 -20.04
CA PRO A 229 16.97 -3.90 -19.83
C PRO A 229 17.76 -5.15 -19.41
N TYR A 230 18.89 -5.43 -20.06
CA TYR A 230 19.77 -6.56 -19.71
C TYR A 230 21.15 -6.07 -19.26
N TYR A 231 21.75 -6.80 -18.33
CA TYR A 231 23.08 -6.50 -17.82
C TYR A 231 24.11 -7.53 -18.29
N PRO A 232 25.34 -7.08 -18.65
CA PRO A 232 26.40 -7.98 -19.06
C PRO A 232 26.90 -8.84 -17.89
N ARG A 233 27.19 -10.12 -18.19
CA ARG A 233 27.60 -11.16 -17.23
C ARG A 233 28.84 -10.76 -16.42
N GLU A 234 29.76 -10.00 -17.00
CA GLU A 234 31.01 -9.57 -16.37
C GLU A 234 30.78 -8.70 -15.12
N ARG A 235 29.60 -8.11 -14.99
CA ARG A 235 29.20 -7.32 -13.80
C ARG A 235 28.87 -8.20 -12.59
N PHE A 236 28.73 -9.51 -12.77
CA PHE A 236 28.30 -10.44 -11.74
C PHE A 236 29.25 -11.64 -11.64
N PRO A 237 30.47 -11.46 -11.08
CA PRO A 237 31.46 -12.55 -10.99
C PRO A 237 30.94 -13.82 -10.30
N TRP A 238 30.05 -13.66 -9.32
CA TRP A 238 29.38 -14.75 -8.59
C TRP A 238 28.53 -15.67 -9.49
N GLN A 239 28.10 -15.22 -10.68
CA GLN A 239 27.36 -16.06 -11.61
C GLN A 239 28.18 -17.24 -12.12
N ALA A 240 29.51 -17.10 -12.21
CA ALA A 240 30.36 -18.20 -12.66
C ALA A 240 30.30 -19.41 -11.70
N GLU A 241 30.25 -19.13 -10.40
CA GLU A 241 30.11 -20.17 -9.38
C GLU A 241 28.72 -20.80 -9.41
N LEU A 242 27.67 -19.98 -9.54
CA LEU A 242 26.29 -20.47 -9.66
C LEU A 242 26.09 -21.34 -10.92
N GLU A 243 26.60 -20.90 -12.07
CA GLU A 243 26.57 -21.66 -13.33
C GLU A 243 27.34 -22.99 -13.22
N ALA A 244 28.48 -23.00 -12.52
CA ALA A 244 29.26 -24.23 -12.31
C ALA A 244 28.50 -25.30 -11.51
N HIS A 245 27.53 -24.90 -10.68
CA HIS A 245 26.70 -25.80 -9.88
C HIS A 245 25.34 -26.13 -10.51
N THR A 246 25.09 -25.72 -11.76
CA THR A 246 23.81 -25.96 -12.46
C THR A 246 23.34 -27.42 -12.36
N ALA A 247 24.25 -28.38 -12.54
CA ALA A 247 23.90 -29.80 -12.51
C ALA A 247 23.38 -30.25 -11.13
N ALA A 248 24.02 -29.81 -10.05
CA ALA A 248 23.61 -30.14 -8.69
C ALA A 248 22.26 -29.49 -8.33
N ILE A 249 22.08 -28.21 -8.70
CA ILE A 249 20.81 -27.49 -8.51
C ILE A 249 19.69 -28.19 -9.28
N ARG A 250 19.96 -28.61 -10.53
CA ARG A 250 19.00 -29.34 -11.36
C ARG A 250 18.63 -30.70 -10.77
N GLU A 251 19.58 -31.42 -10.17
CA GLU A 251 19.30 -32.69 -9.51
C GLU A 251 18.32 -32.52 -8.33
N GLU A 252 18.55 -31.52 -7.47
CA GLU A 252 17.64 -31.18 -6.36
C GLU A 252 16.26 -30.75 -6.88
N LEU A 253 16.22 -29.93 -7.95
CA LEU A 253 14.99 -29.55 -8.63
C LEU A 253 14.20 -30.78 -9.11
N LEU A 254 14.86 -31.72 -9.79
CA LEU A 254 14.20 -32.92 -10.31
C LEU A 254 13.60 -33.76 -9.16
N SER A 255 14.27 -33.82 -8.01
CA SER A 255 13.73 -34.50 -6.83
C SER A 255 12.48 -33.81 -6.27
N VAL A 256 12.42 -32.47 -6.25
CA VAL A 256 11.23 -31.77 -5.74
C VAL A 256 10.08 -31.76 -6.74
N LEU A 257 10.34 -31.78 -8.06
CA LEU A 257 9.30 -31.90 -9.09
C LEU A 257 8.48 -33.19 -8.99
N LEU A 258 8.99 -34.23 -8.34
CA LEU A 258 8.25 -35.46 -8.03
C LEU A 258 7.21 -35.28 -6.91
N GLN A 259 7.16 -34.12 -6.26
CA GLN A 259 6.27 -33.80 -5.14
C GLN A 259 5.48 -32.50 -5.44
N PRO A 260 4.43 -32.57 -6.29
CA PRO A 260 3.72 -31.39 -6.77
C PRO A 260 3.07 -30.54 -5.65
N GLN A 261 2.80 -31.13 -4.49
CA GLN A 261 2.18 -30.44 -3.35
C GLN A 261 3.08 -29.38 -2.69
N ASP A 262 4.37 -29.38 -2.96
CA ASP A 262 5.30 -28.37 -2.39
C ASP A 262 5.40 -27.11 -3.26
N PHE A 263 4.74 -27.11 -4.42
CA PHE A 263 4.65 -25.95 -5.28
C PHE A 263 3.36 -25.20 -4.98
N GLU A 264 3.47 -23.87 -4.94
CA GLU A 264 2.33 -22.97 -4.84
C GLU A 264 2.25 -22.07 -6.07
N PRO A 265 1.05 -21.59 -6.46
CA PRO A 265 0.94 -20.59 -7.51
C PRO A 265 1.79 -19.36 -7.18
N PHE A 266 2.60 -18.90 -8.14
CA PHE A 266 3.39 -17.70 -7.97
C PHE A 266 2.47 -16.48 -7.71
N LEU A 267 1.46 -16.35 -8.58
CA LEU A 267 0.41 -15.36 -8.45
C LEU A 267 -0.58 -15.76 -7.34
N GLN A 268 -0.53 -15.05 -6.23
CA GLN A 268 -1.55 -15.10 -5.19
C GLN A 268 -2.55 -13.96 -5.43
N THR A 269 -3.46 -14.14 -6.40
CA THR A 269 -4.48 -13.14 -6.73
C THR A 269 -5.79 -13.39 -5.99
N ASP A 270 -6.50 -12.31 -5.64
CA ASP A 270 -7.77 -12.39 -4.92
C ASP A 270 -8.94 -12.80 -5.84
N SER A 271 -8.78 -12.67 -7.17
CA SER A 271 -9.78 -13.07 -8.15
C SER A 271 -9.21 -13.79 -9.39
N PRO A 272 -10.02 -14.60 -10.10
CA PRO A 272 -9.65 -15.20 -11.39
C PRO A 272 -9.40 -14.19 -12.51
N GLN A 273 -10.01 -13.00 -12.43
CA GLN A 273 -9.84 -11.93 -13.42
C GLN A 273 -8.41 -11.37 -13.35
N ASP A 274 -7.90 -11.14 -12.14
CA ASP A 274 -6.52 -10.67 -11.90
C ASP A 274 -5.48 -11.68 -12.41
N THR A 275 -5.78 -12.98 -12.33
CA THR A 275 -4.93 -14.02 -12.91
C THR A 275 -4.91 -13.93 -14.44
N ALA A 276 -6.07 -13.72 -15.07
CA ALA A 276 -6.19 -13.62 -16.53
C ALA A 276 -5.52 -12.37 -17.13
N ASP A 277 -5.39 -11.30 -16.32
CA ASP A 277 -4.67 -10.08 -16.68
C ASP A 277 -3.14 -10.25 -16.64
N LEU A 278 -2.64 -11.34 -16.07
CA LEU A 278 -1.21 -11.63 -15.92
C LEU A 278 -0.75 -12.93 -16.60
N LEU A 279 -1.66 -13.88 -16.88
CA LEU A 279 -1.35 -15.18 -17.47
C LEU A 279 -2.32 -15.55 -18.60
N ARG A 280 -1.80 -16.05 -19.73
CA ARG A 280 -2.57 -16.64 -20.83
C ARG A 280 -2.06 -18.02 -21.21
N SER A 281 -2.96 -18.85 -21.73
CA SER A 281 -2.61 -20.13 -22.37
C SER A 281 -2.78 -20.04 -23.88
N SER A 282 -1.81 -20.58 -24.62
CA SER A 282 -1.87 -20.82 -26.06
C SER A 282 -2.20 -22.28 -26.41
N SER A 283 -2.47 -23.14 -25.42
CA SER A 283 -2.75 -24.57 -25.60
C SER A 283 -4.08 -25.00 -24.96
N ALA A 284 -4.46 -26.27 -25.14
CA ALA A 284 -5.62 -26.85 -24.46
C ALA A 284 -5.40 -27.06 -22.95
N GLN A 285 -4.15 -26.99 -22.46
CA GLN A 285 -3.83 -27.05 -21.05
C GLN A 285 -3.99 -25.68 -20.39
N GLN A 286 -4.39 -25.66 -19.12
CA GLN A 286 -4.49 -24.43 -18.36
C GLN A 286 -3.09 -23.84 -18.13
N ALA A 287 -2.94 -22.54 -18.41
CA ALA A 287 -1.73 -21.78 -18.08
C ALA A 287 -1.47 -21.88 -16.58
N ALA A 288 -0.23 -22.20 -16.20
CA ALA A 288 0.18 -22.22 -14.81
C ALA A 288 1.62 -21.75 -14.64
N TRP A 289 1.79 -20.94 -13.60
CA TRP A 289 3.07 -20.42 -13.15
C TRP A 289 3.20 -20.76 -11.67
N ASP A 290 3.93 -21.84 -11.41
CA ASP A 290 4.10 -22.43 -10.09
C ASP A 290 5.51 -22.08 -9.55
N ALA A 291 5.62 -22.05 -8.22
CA ALA A 291 6.81 -21.61 -7.52
C ALA A 291 7.16 -22.54 -6.36
N TYR A 292 8.46 -22.83 -6.23
CA TYR A 292 9.05 -23.47 -5.04
C TYR A 292 10.00 -22.47 -4.40
N PHE A 293 9.54 -21.79 -3.35
CA PHE A 293 10.27 -20.69 -2.73
C PHE A 293 11.37 -21.20 -1.80
N PHE A 294 12.55 -20.58 -1.88
CA PHE A 294 13.57 -20.61 -0.83
C PHE A 294 13.45 -19.36 0.05
N TYR A 295 13.10 -18.24 -0.57
CA TYR A 295 12.79 -16.99 0.09
C TYR A 295 11.59 -16.32 -0.61
N ARG A 296 10.63 -15.83 0.16
CA ARG A 296 9.48 -15.02 -0.32
C ARG A 296 9.28 -13.86 0.64
N HIS A 297 9.20 -12.63 0.12
CA HIS A 297 9.12 -11.42 0.94
C HIS A 297 10.23 -11.35 2.03
N GLY A 298 11.42 -11.85 1.71
CA GLY A 298 12.53 -11.92 2.67
C GLY A 298 12.44 -13.02 3.74
N GLU A 299 11.33 -13.75 3.84
CA GLU A 299 11.18 -14.89 4.73
C GLU A 299 11.76 -16.16 4.12
N ARG A 300 12.55 -16.91 4.89
CA ARG A 300 13.19 -18.15 4.45
C ARG A 300 12.25 -19.35 4.63
N TYR A 301 12.20 -20.21 3.62
CA TYR A 301 11.43 -21.46 3.66
C TYR A 301 12.35 -22.61 4.08
N ASP A 302 12.54 -22.80 5.39
CA ASP A 302 13.51 -23.77 5.93
C ASP A 302 13.23 -25.21 5.49
N ALA A 303 11.96 -25.62 5.42
CA ALA A 303 11.59 -26.95 4.94
C ALA A 303 11.99 -27.17 3.47
N HIS A 304 11.93 -26.13 2.65
CA HIS A 304 12.33 -26.17 1.25
C HIS A 304 13.85 -26.17 1.11
N ALA A 305 14.54 -25.33 1.88
CA ALA A 305 15.99 -25.28 1.96
C ALA A 305 16.58 -26.63 2.41
N ALA A 306 15.96 -27.31 3.38
CA ALA A 306 16.40 -28.63 3.85
C ALA A 306 16.33 -29.72 2.77
N ARG A 307 15.45 -29.56 1.76
CA ARG A 307 15.29 -30.51 0.64
C ARG A 307 16.21 -30.21 -0.54
N CYS A 308 16.70 -28.99 -0.65
CA CYS A 308 17.68 -28.59 -1.64
C CYS A 308 18.92 -27.98 -0.94
N PRO A 309 19.65 -28.75 -0.12
CA PRO A 309 20.72 -28.23 0.72
C PRO A 309 21.86 -27.59 -0.07
N GLN A 310 22.20 -28.09 -1.26
CA GLN A 310 23.25 -27.50 -2.10
C GLN A 310 22.80 -26.16 -2.67
N THR A 311 21.56 -26.10 -3.18
CA THR A 311 20.97 -24.85 -3.68
C THR A 311 20.85 -23.82 -2.56
N ALA A 312 20.37 -24.21 -1.39
CA ALA A 312 20.25 -23.31 -0.24
C ALA A 312 21.62 -22.77 0.21
N ALA A 313 22.65 -23.61 0.29
CA ALA A 313 24.00 -23.19 0.66
C ALA A 313 24.58 -22.18 -0.34
N LEU A 314 24.35 -22.38 -1.64
CA LEU A 314 24.74 -21.41 -2.67
C LEU A 314 24.00 -20.09 -2.50
N LEU A 315 22.68 -20.11 -2.36
CA LEU A 315 21.86 -18.91 -2.17
C LEU A 315 22.31 -18.10 -0.93
N ASP A 316 22.72 -18.77 0.14
CA ASP A 316 23.20 -18.12 1.36
C ASP A 316 24.53 -17.38 1.19
N ALA A 317 25.36 -17.80 0.22
CA ALA A 317 26.62 -17.15 -0.12
C ALA A 317 26.48 -15.99 -1.13
N LEU A 318 25.33 -15.88 -1.82
CA LEU A 318 25.12 -14.88 -2.87
C LEU A 318 24.80 -13.48 -2.31
N PRO A 319 25.09 -12.40 -3.07
CA PRO A 319 24.75 -11.03 -2.69
C PRO A 319 23.26 -10.71 -2.92
N LEU A 320 22.38 -11.50 -2.31
CA LEU A 320 20.94 -11.35 -2.42
C LEU A 320 20.48 -9.98 -1.90
N ALA A 321 19.48 -9.39 -2.55
CA ALA A 321 18.89 -8.13 -2.11
C ALA A 321 18.02 -8.38 -0.88
N ARG A 322 18.58 -8.24 0.32
CA ARG A 322 17.86 -8.50 1.58
C ARG A 322 17.25 -7.22 2.13
N VAL A 323 15.92 -7.18 2.15
CA VAL A 323 15.10 -6.10 2.72
C VAL A 323 13.97 -6.76 3.50
N ARG A 324 13.88 -6.44 4.80
CA ARG A 324 12.90 -7.04 5.72
C ARG A 324 11.50 -6.99 5.12
N GLU A 325 10.81 -8.14 5.12
CA GLU A 325 9.41 -8.31 4.65
C GLU A 325 9.16 -7.97 3.17
N HIS A 326 10.22 -7.78 2.38
CA HIS A 326 10.10 -7.38 0.97
C HIS A 326 10.95 -8.22 0.03
N SER A 327 12.20 -8.52 0.37
CA SER A 327 13.13 -9.21 -0.53
C SER A 327 14.21 -9.96 0.28
N PRO A 328 14.85 -10.99 -0.29
CA PRO A 328 14.78 -11.42 -1.68
C PRO A 328 13.56 -12.28 -1.98
N GLU A 329 13.20 -12.34 -3.25
CA GLU A 329 12.59 -13.54 -3.80
C GLU A 329 13.65 -14.44 -4.42
N THR A 330 13.64 -15.72 -4.03
CA THR A 330 14.44 -16.75 -4.68
C THR A 330 13.62 -18.03 -4.74
N LEU A 331 13.49 -18.61 -5.92
CA LEU A 331 12.58 -19.73 -6.15
C LEU A 331 12.96 -20.54 -7.39
N TYR A 332 12.54 -21.80 -7.43
CA TYR A 332 12.32 -22.45 -8.72
C TYR A 332 11.01 -21.95 -9.32
N SER A 333 11.09 -21.28 -10.47
CA SER A 333 9.94 -20.85 -11.24
C SER A 333 9.65 -21.85 -12.35
N VAL A 334 8.48 -22.48 -12.26
CA VAL A 334 7.99 -23.52 -13.16
C VAL A 334 6.92 -22.93 -14.06
N LEU A 335 7.18 -22.97 -15.38
CA LEU A 335 6.24 -22.49 -16.39
C LEU A 335 5.77 -23.66 -17.25
N ARG A 336 4.47 -23.98 -17.19
CA ARG A 336 3.87 -25.12 -17.90
C ARG A 336 3.80 -24.90 -19.43
N PRO A 337 3.69 -25.98 -20.23
CA PRO A 337 3.49 -25.89 -21.67
C PRO A 337 2.40 -24.90 -22.09
N GLY A 338 2.67 -24.12 -23.13
CA GLY A 338 1.75 -23.12 -23.69
C GLY A 338 1.45 -21.91 -22.79
N THR A 339 2.20 -21.67 -21.72
CA THR A 339 1.95 -20.54 -20.80
C THR A 339 2.68 -19.28 -21.25
N HIS A 340 1.97 -18.14 -21.24
CA HIS A 340 2.51 -16.79 -21.46
C HIS A 340 2.21 -15.90 -20.24
N ILE A 341 3.27 -15.45 -19.57
CA ILE A 341 3.22 -14.40 -18.56
C ILE A 341 3.16 -13.05 -19.28
N LEU A 342 2.07 -12.33 -19.12
CA LEU A 342 1.79 -11.08 -19.83
C LEU A 342 2.70 -9.93 -19.39
N PRO A 343 2.80 -8.86 -20.20
CA PRO A 343 3.61 -7.69 -19.88
C PRO A 343 3.32 -7.09 -18.50
N HIS A 344 4.33 -7.08 -17.63
CA HIS A 344 4.28 -6.49 -16.29
C HIS A 344 5.60 -5.82 -15.93
N ARG A 345 5.69 -5.24 -14.73
CA ARG A 345 6.85 -4.49 -14.23
C ARG A 345 7.09 -4.74 -12.76
N GLY A 346 8.34 -4.69 -12.37
CA GLY A 346 8.82 -4.73 -11.00
C GLY A 346 8.68 -3.41 -10.25
N VAL A 347 9.10 -3.45 -8.99
CA VAL A 347 8.82 -2.40 -8.01
C VAL A 347 9.96 -1.40 -7.84
N THR A 348 11.22 -1.80 -8.06
CA THR A 348 12.38 -0.94 -7.82
C THR A 348 13.61 -1.35 -8.63
N ASN A 349 14.41 -0.38 -9.07
CA ASN A 349 15.67 -0.58 -9.78
C ASN A 349 16.88 -0.75 -8.82
N THR A 350 16.63 -0.80 -7.51
CA THR A 350 17.66 -1.10 -6.49
C THR A 350 18.03 -2.59 -6.44
N ARG A 351 17.15 -3.47 -6.95
CA ARG A 351 17.43 -4.88 -7.19
C ARG A 351 17.39 -5.19 -8.69
N LEU A 352 18.09 -6.24 -9.07
CA LEU A 352 18.03 -6.85 -10.40
C LEU A 352 17.63 -8.31 -10.25
N VAL A 353 16.90 -8.82 -11.25
CA VAL A 353 16.45 -10.20 -11.30
C VAL A 353 17.44 -11.01 -12.12
N THR A 354 17.94 -12.11 -11.56
CA THR A 354 18.77 -13.07 -12.29
C THR A 354 18.02 -14.39 -12.43
N HIS A 355 18.02 -14.95 -13.65
CA HIS A 355 17.54 -16.30 -13.90
C HIS A 355 18.73 -17.20 -14.22
N LEU A 356 18.84 -18.33 -13.51
CA LEU A 356 19.64 -19.49 -13.93
C LEU A 356 18.69 -20.52 -14.57
N PRO A 357 18.73 -20.74 -15.89
CA PRO A 357 17.85 -21.71 -16.54
C PRO A 357 18.30 -23.15 -16.26
N LEU A 358 17.37 -24.00 -15.79
CA LEU A 358 17.64 -25.38 -15.36
C LEU A 358 17.03 -26.42 -16.30
N ILE A 359 15.86 -26.11 -16.85
CA ILE A 359 15.17 -26.91 -17.88
C ILE A 359 14.63 -25.93 -18.91
N VAL A 360 15.15 -25.97 -20.13
CA VAL A 360 14.78 -25.02 -21.20
C VAL A 360 14.37 -25.77 -22.48
N PRO A 361 13.07 -26.01 -22.69
CA PRO A 361 12.54 -26.51 -23.95
C PRO A 361 12.71 -25.51 -25.11
N SER A 362 12.45 -25.96 -26.34
CA SER A 362 12.40 -25.09 -27.52
C SER A 362 11.30 -24.02 -27.39
N ASP A 363 11.47 -22.85 -27.99
CA ASP A 363 10.45 -21.78 -28.02
C ASP A 363 10.02 -21.30 -26.60
N CYS A 364 11.03 -21.07 -25.77
CA CYS A 364 10.92 -20.39 -24.49
C CYS A 364 11.78 -19.12 -24.52
N ALA A 365 11.18 -17.96 -24.27
CA ALA A 365 11.94 -16.71 -24.18
C ALA A 365 11.38 -15.71 -23.17
N LEU A 366 12.23 -14.75 -22.82
CA LEU A 366 11.97 -13.58 -22.00
C LEU A 366 12.08 -12.34 -22.87
N ARG A 367 11.16 -11.38 -22.75
CA ARG A 367 11.29 -10.06 -23.37
C ARG A 367 11.35 -9.01 -22.27
N VAL A 368 12.38 -8.15 -22.29
CA VAL A 368 12.55 -7.05 -21.32
C VAL A 368 12.82 -5.77 -22.11
N GLY A 369 12.03 -4.72 -21.89
CA GLY A 369 12.23 -3.42 -22.56
C GLY A 369 12.14 -3.47 -24.09
N GLY A 370 11.53 -4.51 -24.66
CA GLY A 370 11.44 -4.76 -26.10
C GLY A 370 12.51 -5.70 -26.66
N GLU A 371 13.48 -6.12 -25.84
CA GLU A 371 14.56 -7.01 -26.25
C GLU A 371 14.27 -8.45 -25.84
N VAL A 372 14.34 -9.39 -26.81
CA VAL A 372 14.06 -10.81 -26.60
C VAL A 372 15.34 -11.55 -26.25
N HIS A 373 15.28 -12.38 -25.21
CA HIS A 373 16.33 -13.27 -24.76
C HIS A 373 15.82 -14.70 -24.74
N GLU A 374 16.44 -15.57 -25.53
CA GLU A 374 16.25 -17.02 -25.46
C GLU A 374 17.13 -17.57 -24.34
N TRP A 375 16.53 -18.28 -23.38
CA TRP A 375 17.28 -18.90 -22.30
C TRP A 375 18.25 -19.95 -22.83
N LYS A 376 19.38 -20.08 -22.14
CA LYS A 376 20.34 -21.16 -22.35
C LYS A 376 20.53 -21.89 -21.02
N GLU A 377 20.35 -23.20 -21.02
CA GLU A 377 20.53 -24.02 -19.82
C GLU A 377 21.92 -23.77 -19.22
N GLY A 378 21.96 -23.55 -17.91
CA GLY A 378 23.19 -23.30 -17.15
C GLY A 378 23.88 -21.97 -17.44
N ARG A 379 23.21 -21.01 -18.10
CA ARG A 379 23.75 -19.67 -18.36
C ARG A 379 22.83 -18.60 -17.77
N CYS A 380 23.38 -17.83 -16.84
CA CYS A 380 22.63 -16.79 -16.16
C CYS A 380 22.24 -15.67 -17.14
N VAL A 381 21.06 -15.11 -16.91
CA VAL A 381 20.63 -13.84 -17.50
C VAL A 381 20.18 -12.91 -16.38
N THR A 382 20.68 -11.68 -16.38
CA THR A 382 20.31 -10.64 -15.41
C THR A 382 19.68 -9.46 -16.12
N PHE A 383 18.55 -9.02 -15.60
CA PHE A 383 17.77 -7.95 -16.19
C PHE A 383 17.14 -7.07 -15.11
N ASP A 384 16.75 -5.87 -15.54
CA ASP A 384 15.99 -4.93 -14.71
C ASP A 384 14.49 -5.15 -14.96
N ASP A 385 13.81 -5.72 -13.97
CA ASP A 385 12.39 -6.04 -14.03
C ASP A 385 11.50 -4.79 -13.98
N THR A 386 12.04 -3.59 -13.72
CA THR A 386 11.28 -2.33 -13.77
C THR A 386 10.99 -1.86 -15.20
N TYR A 387 11.67 -2.44 -16.19
CA TYR A 387 11.21 -2.40 -17.58
C TYR A 387 10.01 -3.32 -17.76
N THR A 388 9.11 -2.96 -18.67
CA THR A 388 8.04 -3.88 -19.06
C THR A 388 8.64 -5.18 -19.58
N HIS A 389 8.25 -6.29 -18.96
CA HIS A 389 8.74 -7.61 -19.30
C HIS A 389 7.64 -8.67 -19.34
N GLU A 390 7.87 -9.69 -20.15
CA GLU A 390 6.99 -10.85 -20.32
C GLU A 390 7.82 -12.09 -20.61
N ALA A 391 7.25 -13.28 -20.37
CA ALA A 391 7.93 -14.55 -20.57
C ALA A 391 6.96 -15.60 -21.10
N TRP A 392 7.42 -16.47 -21.99
CA TRP A 392 6.59 -17.55 -22.54
C TRP A 392 7.30 -18.91 -22.54
N ASN A 393 6.47 -19.94 -22.55
CA ASN A 393 6.82 -21.31 -22.87
C ASN A 393 5.79 -21.80 -23.90
N ASN A 394 6.12 -21.69 -25.19
CA ASN A 394 5.25 -22.18 -26.28
C ASN A 394 5.50 -23.66 -26.62
N SER A 395 6.38 -24.31 -25.86
CA SER A 395 6.73 -25.71 -26.06
C SER A 395 5.67 -26.67 -25.52
N ALA A 396 5.87 -27.97 -25.77
CA ALA A 396 5.09 -29.05 -25.18
C ALA A 396 5.65 -29.55 -23.82
N GLU A 397 6.77 -28.98 -23.35
CA GLU A 397 7.49 -29.41 -22.15
C GLU A 397 7.54 -28.30 -21.09
N THR A 398 7.81 -28.67 -19.84
CA THR A 398 7.88 -27.70 -18.74
C THR A 398 9.21 -26.95 -18.75
N ARG A 399 9.17 -25.63 -18.56
CA ARG A 399 10.36 -24.78 -18.41
C ARG A 399 10.59 -24.46 -16.95
N VAL A 400 11.82 -24.61 -16.46
CA VAL A 400 12.18 -24.25 -15.09
C VAL A 400 13.43 -23.40 -15.06
N VAL A 401 13.36 -22.29 -14.32
CA VAL A 401 14.51 -21.43 -13.99
C VAL A 401 14.59 -21.25 -12.48
N LEU A 402 15.80 -21.11 -11.94
CA LEU A 402 16.01 -20.55 -10.61
C LEU A 402 16.02 -19.03 -10.74
N ILE A 403 15.10 -18.36 -10.06
CA ILE A 403 15.02 -16.89 -9.97
C ILE A 403 15.71 -16.46 -8.68
N LEU A 404 16.46 -15.36 -8.76
CA LEU A 404 17.08 -14.72 -7.60
C LEU A 404 17.14 -13.20 -7.71
N ASP A 405 16.77 -12.54 -6.61
CA ASP A 405 16.91 -11.10 -6.43
C ASP A 405 18.27 -10.72 -5.85
N THR A 406 19.01 -9.90 -6.59
CA THR A 406 20.33 -9.40 -6.15
C THR A 406 20.38 -7.89 -6.17
N TRP A 407 21.20 -7.30 -5.31
CA TRP A 407 21.40 -5.86 -5.31
C TRP A 407 21.91 -5.39 -6.68
N ASN A 408 21.43 -4.23 -7.13
CA ASN A 408 22.03 -3.57 -8.28
C ASN A 408 23.52 -3.31 -7.96
N PRO A 409 24.45 -3.77 -8.81
CA PRO A 409 25.88 -3.71 -8.52
C PRO A 409 26.43 -2.28 -8.40
N ASP A 410 25.70 -1.27 -8.92
CA ASP A 410 26.07 0.14 -8.84
C ASP A 410 25.65 0.82 -7.51
N LEU A 411 25.05 0.07 -6.59
CA LEU A 411 24.80 0.51 -5.21
C LEU A 411 25.99 0.19 -4.32
N SER A 412 26.45 1.19 -3.56
CA SER A 412 27.44 1.04 -2.50
C SER A 412 26.88 0.28 -1.29
N GLU A 413 27.75 -0.13 -0.36
CA GLU A 413 27.30 -0.74 0.90
C GLU A 413 26.40 0.21 1.70
N ALA A 414 26.76 1.49 1.77
CA ALA A 414 25.98 2.52 2.47
C ALA A 414 24.58 2.67 1.86
N GLU A 415 24.48 2.66 0.53
CA GLU A 415 23.21 2.79 -0.18
C GLU A 415 22.34 1.54 -0.03
N ARG A 416 22.92 0.34 -0.07
CA ARG A 416 22.17 -0.92 0.18
C ARG A 416 21.58 -0.95 1.58
N ALA A 417 22.38 -0.56 2.59
CA ALA A 417 21.90 -0.45 3.97
C ALA A 417 20.77 0.58 4.08
N ALA A 418 20.94 1.75 3.49
CA ALA A 418 19.93 2.81 3.53
C ALA A 418 18.63 2.43 2.80
N VAL A 419 18.72 1.79 1.64
CA VAL A 419 17.54 1.28 0.92
C VAL A 419 16.83 0.22 1.75
N ALA A 420 17.56 -0.71 2.38
CA ALA A 420 16.95 -1.73 3.22
C ALA A 420 16.19 -1.12 4.41
N ASP A 421 16.79 -0.17 5.11
CA ASP A 421 16.17 0.50 6.26
C ASP A 421 15.00 1.39 5.86
N LEU A 422 15.13 2.17 4.78
CA LEU A 422 14.06 3.02 4.26
C LEU A 422 12.86 2.21 3.78
N VAL A 423 13.07 1.17 2.99
CA VAL A 423 11.97 0.34 2.46
C VAL A 423 11.24 -0.35 3.60
N GLY A 424 11.96 -0.89 4.60
CA GLY A 424 11.34 -1.45 5.80
C GLY A 424 10.51 -0.42 6.58
N ALA A 425 11.07 0.78 6.81
CA ALA A 425 10.35 1.86 7.51
C ALA A 425 9.12 2.37 6.75
N ILE A 426 9.21 2.44 5.41
CA ILE A 426 8.06 2.77 4.55
C ILE A 426 6.98 1.69 4.68
N GLY A 427 7.36 0.41 4.70
CA GLY A 427 6.47 -0.71 4.94
C GLY A 427 5.73 -0.59 6.29
N ASP A 428 6.45 -0.32 7.37
CA ASP A 428 5.89 -0.10 8.71
C ASP A 428 4.90 1.06 8.72
N PHE A 429 5.28 2.21 8.14
CA PHE A 429 4.44 3.40 8.08
C PHE A 429 3.14 3.17 7.30
N ASN A 430 3.22 2.50 6.14
CA ASN A 430 2.05 2.23 5.31
C ASN A 430 1.07 1.27 6.00
N ARG A 431 1.58 0.23 6.67
CA ARG A 431 0.76 -0.70 7.46
C ARG A 431 0.08 -0.01 8.62
N ALA A 432 0.83 0.78 9.41
CA ALA A 432 0.26 1.56 10.51
C ALA A 432 -0.84 2.50 10.01
N SER A 433 -0.69 3.01 8.79
CA SER A 433 -1.65 3.89 8.13
C SER A 433 -2.80 3.17 7.45
N GLU A 434 -2.90 1.84 7.48
CA GLU A 434 -3.95 1.06 6.80
C GLU A 434 -4.12 1.44 5.30
N VAL A 435 -3.05 1.96 4.68
CA VAL A 435 -3.07 2.29 3.25
C VAL A 435 -2.67 1.03 2.49
N PRO A 436 -3.44 0.60 1.47
CA PRO A 436 -3.08 -0.56 0.67
C PRO A 436 -1.67 -0.39 0.11
N VAL A 437 -0.78 -1.32 0.46
CA VAL A 437 0.54 -1.41 -0.19
C VAL A 437 0.31 -1.97 -1.59
N PRO A 438 0.89 -1.38 -2.65
CA PRO A 438 0.82 -1.98 -3.97
C PRO A 438 1.31 -3.42 -3.89
N LYS A 439 0.44 -4.40 -4.19
CA LYS A 439 0.86 -5.79 -4.37
C LYS A 439 1.81 -5.79 -5.58
N GLY A 440 3.03 -6.31 -5.37
CA GLY A 440 4.13 -6.31 -6.34
C GLY A 440 3.71 -6.90 -7.69
#